data_AF-A0A349M8Z4-F1
#
_entry.id   AF-A0A349M8Z4-F1
#
_cell.length_a   1.000
_cell.length_b   1.000
_cell.length_c   1.000
_cell.angle_alpha   90.00
_cell.angle_beta   90.00
_cell.angle_gamma   90.00
#
_symmetry.space_group_name_H-M   'P 1'
#
loop_
_entity.id
_entity.type
_entity.pdbx_description
1 polymer ?
#
loop_
_entity_poly.entity_id
_entity_poly.type
_entity_poly.pdbx_seq_one_letter_code
_entity_poly.pdbx_strand_id
1 'polypeptide(L)'
;SSRPSVLLKRLSRIASAATLSKNQFLWLIVNALVPWDVYVAMRLNRYKSQVAAVLPGWLDAWFELEALNSLAAFSYLNPEYVLPEVCEEQDNSCLFHARDLGHPLIVDEKKVVNDFAMNELGEVIIVTGSNMSGKSTFLRTLGINLCLAYAGGPVNASSLQASLFKIFTCIKVSDSVTDGYSYFYAEVKRLKALLDELKRGDDLPLFFLIDEIFKGTNNRERLIGSRAYIQALVGQNCLGVISTHDLELVHLADVLPEINNYHF
;
A
#
# COMPACT_ATOMS: atom_id res chain seq x y z
N SER A 1 33.35 5.45 -8.76
CA SER A 1 33.29 4.80 -7.44
C SER A 1 34.04 3.46 -7.48
N SER A 2 34.63 3.02 -6.37
CA SER A 2 35.31 1.72 -6.28
C SER A 2 34.28 0.58 -6.29
N ARG A 3 34.49 -0.48 -7.07
CA ARG A 3 33.56 -1.63 -7.14
C ARG A 3 33.37 -2.28 -5.75
N PRO A 4 32.15 -2.68 -5.36
CA PRO A 4 31.87 -3.31 -4.07
C PRO A 4 32.77 -4.52 -3.79
N SER A 5 32.95 -5.37 -4.81
CA SER A 5 33.79 -6.56 -4.76
C SER A 5 35.26 -6.27 -4.44
N VAL A 6 35.79 -5.12 -4.86
CA VAL A 6 37.18 -4.72 -4.59
C VAL A 6 37.33 -4.27 -3.14
N LEU A 7 36.37 -3.51 -2.62
CA LEU A 7 36.38 -3.03 -1.23
C LEU A 7 36.18 -4.20 -0.24
N LEU A 8 35.24 -5.10 -0.51
CA LEU A 8 35.01 -6.30 0.30
C LEU A 8 36.21 -7.24 0.30
N LYS A 9 36.86 -7.47 -0.86
CA LYS A 9 38.10 -8.25 -0.93
C LYS A 9 39.23 -7.62 -0.12
N ARG A 10 39.37 -6.29 -0.11
CA ARG A 10 40.38 -5.59 0.69
C ARG A 10 40.10 -5.70 2.19
N LEU A 11 38.85 -5.56 2.60
CA LEU A 11 38.43 -5.72 3.99
C LEU A 11 38.67 -7.16 4.48
N SER A 12 38.33 -8.17 3.67
CA SER A 12 38.61 -9.57 3.96
C SER A 12 40.11 -9.83 4.16
N ARG A 13 40.98 -9.29 3.30
CA ARG A 13 42.44 -9.41 3.47
C ARG A 13 42.95 -8.76 4.77
N ILE A 14 42.42 -7.59 5.14
CA ILE A 14 42.80 -6.90 6.38
C ILE A 14 42.31 -7.69 7.61
N ALA A 15 41.11 -8.24 7.56
CA ALA A 15 40.57 -9.11 8.60
C ALA A 15 41.39 -10.41 8.73
N SER A 16 41.80 -11.02 7.61
CA SER A 16 42.74 -12.16 7.61
C SER A 16 44.10 -11.76 8.18
N ALA A 17 44.63 -10.57 7.86
CA ALA A 17 45.88 -10.07 8.43
C ALA A 17 45.77 -9.84 9.96
N ALA A 18 44.59 -9.53 10.48
CA ALA A 18 44.33 -9.44 11.92
C ALA A 18 44.43 -10.81 12.62
N THR A 19 44.20 -11.92 11.91
CA THR A 19 44.30 -13.28 12.48
C THR A 19 45.74 -13.77 12.70
N LEU A 20 46.76 -13.05 12.19
CA LEU A 20 48.18 -13.33 12.50
C LEU A 20 48.49 -13.25 14.00
N SER A 21 47.69 -12.49 14.76
CA SER A 21 47.75 -12.45 16.23
C SER A 21 47.45 -13.79 16.91
N LYS A 22 46.89 -14.76 16.18
CA LYS A 22 46.68 -16.13 16.68
C LYS A 22 47.98 -16.95 16.76
N ASN A 23 49.04 -16.58 16.03
CA ASN A 23 50.33 -17.26 16.13
C ASN A 23 51.25 -16.51 17.11
N GLN A 24 51.34 -17.03 18.34
CA GLN A 24 51.95 -16.36 19.49
C GLN A 24 53.43 -16.00 19.29
N PHE A 25 54.20 -16.87 18.62
CA PHE A 25 55.62 -16.62 18.33
C PHE A 25 55.82 -15.55 17.25
N LEU A 26 55.05 -15.60 16.16
CA LEU A 26 55.13 -14.60 15.09
C LEU A 26 54.59 -13.25 15.55
N TRP A 27 53.52 -13.23 16.35
CA TRP A 27 52.94 -12.01 16.89
C TRP A 27 53.92 -11.26 17.79
N LEU A 28 54.66 -11.96 18.67
CA LEU A 28 55.69 -11.34 19.52
C LEU A 28 56.78 -10.64 18.71
N ILE A 29 57.31 -11.32 17.67
CA ILE A 29 58.36 -10.76 16.81
C ILE A 29 57.85 -9.54 16.03
N VAL A 30 56.65 -9.66 15.44
CA VAL A 30 56.08 -8.61 14.60
C VAL A 30 55.67 -7.40 15.44
N ASN A 31 55.05 -7.61 16.60
CA ASN A 31 54.60 -6.53 17.49
C ASN A 31 55.77 -5.78 18.15
N ALA A 32 56.91 -6.45 18.37
CA ALA A 32 58.13 -5.83 18.89
C ALA A 32 58.79 -4.88 17.87
N LEU A 33 58.66 -5.15 16.56
CA LEU A 33 59.24 -4.33 15.50
C LEU A 33 58.30 -3.24 14.98
N VAL A 34 57.00 -3.54 14.93
CA VAL A 34 55.96 -2.63 14.46
C VAL A 34 54.75 -2.83 15.37
N PRO A 35 54.09 -1.78 15.88
CA PRO A 35 52.87 -1.93 16.68
C PRO A 35 51.72 -2.44 15.79
N TRP A 36 51.73 -3.74 15.52
CA TRP A 36 50.97 -4.40 14.46
C TRP A 36 49.49 -4.36 14.74
N ASP A 37 49.09 -4.57 15.99
CA ASP A 37 47.70 -4.51 16.39
C ASP A 37 47.13 -3.09 16.22
N VAL A 38 47.92 -2.07 16.56
CA VAL A 38 47.54 -0.66 16.35
C VAL A 38 47.46 -0.35 14.86
N TYR A 39 48.42 -0.81 14.05
CA TYR A 39 48.42 -0.63 12.60
C TYR A 39 47.21 -1.27 11.94
N VAL A 40 46.92 -2.53 12.25
CA VAL A 40 45.77 -3.27 11.72
C VAL A 40 44.47 -2.65 12.20
N ALA A 41 44.35 -2.26 13.47
CA ALA A 41 43.16 -1.59 14.01
C ALA A 41 42.90 -0.24 13.31
N MET A 42 43.93 0.60 13.11
CA MET A 42 43.79 1.86 12.38
C MET A 42 43.39 1.63 10.92
N ARG A 43 44.00 0.65 10.25
CA ARG A 43 43.64 0.27 8.87
C ARG A 43 42.19 -0.22 8.80
N LEU A 44 41.79 -1.11 9.71
CA LEU A 44 40.44 -1.67 9.76
C LEU A 44 39.41 -0.57 10.05
N ASN A 45 39.69 0.34 10.97
CA ASN A 45 38.81 1.47 11.26
C ASN A 45 38.65 2.40 10.05
N ARG A 46 39.75 2.77 9.37
CA ARG A 46 39.68 3.57 8.14
C ARG A 46 38.87 2.88 7.03
N TYR A 47 39.08 1.58 6.82
CA TYR A 47 38.33 0.81 5.82
C TYR A 47 36.86 0.66 6.21
N LYS A 48 36.56 0.45 7.49
CA LYS A 48 35.18 0.44 8.02
C LYS A 48 34.49 1.76 7.72
N SER A 49 35.14 2.90 7.97
CA SER A 49 34.59 4.22 7.63
C SER A 49 34.36 4.41 6.12
N GLN A 50 35.28 3.93 5.27
CA GLN A 50 35.11 3.97 3.82
C GLN A 50 33.94 3.11 3.33
N VAL A 51 33.78 1.90 3.88
CA VAL A 51 32.67 1.00 3.55
C VAL A 51 31.35 1.58 4.08
N ALA A 52 31.32 2.11 5.31
CA ALA A 52 30.13 2.71 5.89
C ALA A 52 29.57 3.86 5.04
N ALA A 53 30.43 4.61 4.34
CA ALA A 53 30.00 5.69 3.45
C ALA A 53 29.33 5.21 2.15
N VAL A 54 29.61 3.98 1.70
CA VAL A 54 29.11 3.44 0.42
C VAL A 54 28.12 2.29 0.57
N LEU A 55 28.11 1.63 1.73
CA LEU A 55 27.27 0.48 2.04
C LEU A 55 25.77 0.78 1.91
N PRO A 56 25.23 1.94 2.37
CA PRO A 56 23.81 2.24 2.21
C PRO A 56 23.36 2.13 0.75
N GLY A 57 24.06 2.78 -0.18
CA GLY A 57 23.69 2.72 -1.60
C GLY A 57 23.83 1.32 -2.23
N TRP A 58 24.66 0.44 -1.69
CA TRP A 58 24.69 -0.96 -2.13
C TRP A 58 23.52 -1.77 -1.59
N LEU A 59 23.13 -1.50 -0.34
CA LEU A 59 21.96 -2.12 0.28
C LEU A 59 20.68 -1.64 -0.41
N ASP A 60 20.56 -0.35 -0.72
CA ASP A 60 19.41 0.19 -1.45
C ASP A 60 19.23 -0.50 -2.81
N ALA A 61 20.31 -0.64 -3.58
CA ALA A 61 20.27 -1.36 -4.86
C ALA A 61 19.95 -2.86 -4.71
N TRP A 62 20.42 -3.49 -3.62
CA TRP A 62 20.09 -4.88 -3.32
C TRP A 62 18.62 -5.03 -2.94
N PHE A 63 18.09 -4.14 -2.10
CA PHE A 63 16.70 -4.13 -1.66
C PHE A 63 15.75 -3.88 -2.83
N GLU A 64 16.10 -2.96 -3.73
CA GLU A 64 15.33 -2.73 -4.96
C GLU A 64 15.30 -3.98 -5.85
N LEU A 65 16.44 -4.64 -6.04
CA LEU A 65 16.50 -5.90 -6.80
C LEU A 65 15.65 -6.99 -6.16
N GLU A 66 15.72 -7.18 -4.84
CA GLU A 66 14.89 -8.16 -4.13
C GLU A 66 13.40 -7.85 -4.24
N ALA A 67 13.00 -6.57 -4.12
CA ALA A 67 11.62 -6.14 -4.27
C ALA A 67 11.10 -6.42 -5.68
N LEU A 68 11.85 -6.03 -6.72
CA LEU A 68 11.50 -6.28 -8.12
C LEU A 68 11.43 -7.78 -8.43
N ASN A 69 12.37 -8.57 -7.90
CA ASN A 69 12.36 -10.02 -8.07
C ASN A 69 11.14 -10.68 -7.40
N SER A 70 10.69 -10.15 -6.25
CA SER A 70 9.48 -10.60 -5.58
C SER A 70 8.22 -10.34 -6.43
N LEU A 71 8.09 -9.14 -7.01
CA LEU A 71 6.99 -8.82 -7.92
C LEU A 71 7.03 -9.63 -9.21
N ALA A 72 8.23 -9.84 -9.77
CA ALA A 72 8.42 -10.68 -10.95
C ALA A 72 8.05 -12.15 -10.67
N ALA A 73 8.43 -12.69 -9.51
CA ALA A 73 8.03 -14.02 -9.09
C ALA A 73 6.51 -14.13 -8.89
N PHE A 74 5.88 -13.10 -8.31
CA PHE A 74 4.43 -13.03 -8.17
C PHE A 74 3.72 -13.02 -9.54
N SER A 75 4.23 -12.27 -10.51
CA SER A 75 3.73 -12.27 -11.90
C SER A 75 3.91 -13.64 -12.56
N TYR A 76 5.08 -14.26 -12.42
CA TYR A 76 5.34 -15.59 -12.98
C TYR A 76 4.40 -16.67 -12.43
N LEU A 77 4.05 -16.59 -11.14
CA LEU A 77 3.14 -17.53 -10.49
C LEU A 77 1.67 -17.28 -10.82
N ASN A 78 1.32 -16.10 -11.34
CA ASN A 78 -0.05 -15.72 -11.68
C ASN A 78 -0.12 -15.23 -13.15
N PRO A 79 -0.02 -16.13 -14.14
CA PRO A 79 0.08 -15.76 -15.55
C PRO A 79 -1.16 -15.05 -16.10
N GLU A 80 -2.32 -15.19 -15.44
CA GLU A 80 -3.58 -14.50 -15.77
C GLU A 80 -3.62 -13.05 -15.26
N TYR A 81 -2.66 -12.63 -14.42
CA TYR A 81 -2.63 -11.27 -13.88
C TYR A 81 -1.90 -10.35 -14.86
N VAL A 82 -2.41 -9.13 -14.99
CA VAL A 82 -1.89 -8.15 -15.96
C VAL A 82 -1.11 -7.05 -15.26
N LEU A 83 -0.11 -6.48 -15.94
CA LEU A 83 0.46 -5.22 -15.50
C LEU A 83 -0.54 -4.09 -15.78
N PRO A 84 -0.90 -3.28 -14.78
CA PRO A 84 -1.89 -2.22 -14.95
C PRO A 84 -1.32 -1.01 -15.68
N GLU A 85 -2.20 -0.21 -16.26
CA GLU A 85 -1.87 1.10 -16.82
C GLU A 85 -2.15 2.18 -15.77
N VAL A 86 -1.09 2.73 -15.18
CA VAL A 86 -1.19 3.84 -14.23
C VAL A 86 -1.04 5.16 -14.96
N CYS A 87 -2.11 5.95 -15.02
CA CYS A 87 -2.16 7.21 -15.76
C CYS A 87 -1.64 8.36 -14.88
N GLU A 88 -0.57 9.03 -15.32
CA GLU A 88 0.03 10.16 -14.60
C GLU A 88 -0.69 11.50 -14.86
N GLU A 89 -1.45 11.61 -15.94
CA GLU A 89 -2.20 12.83 -16.31
C GLU A 89 -3.71 12.61 -16.10
N GLN A 90 -4.37 13.66 -15.60
CA GLN A 90 -5.83 13.79 -15.45
C GLN A 90 -6.48 13.88 -16.84
N ASP A 91 -6.35 12.82 -17.64
CA ASP A 91 -7.25 12.60 -18.75
C ASP A 91 -8.61 12.28 -18.12
N ASN A 92 -9.40 13.34 -17.91
CA ASN A 92 -10.68 13.34 -17.17
C ASN A 92 -11.73 12.36 -17.73
N SER A 93 -11.40 11.58 -18.75
CA SER A 93 -12.26 10.54 -19.31
C SER A 93 -12.13 9.17 -18.63
N CYS A 94 -11.04 8.88 -17.90
CA CYS A 94 -10.84 7.54 -17.32
C CYS A 94 -10.02 7.55 -16.02
N LEU A 95 -10.71 7.54 -14.87
CA LEU A 95 -10.09 7.60 -13.55
C LEU A 95 -9.79 6.21 -12.97
N PHE A 96 -10.73 5.27 -13.03
CA PHE A 96 -10.48 3.89 -12.61
C PHE A 96 -11.38 2.91 -13.35
N HIS A 97 -10.79 2.13 -14.27
CA HIS A 97 -11.45 1.07 -15.03
C HIS A 97 -10.77 -0.27 -14.77
N ALA A 98 -11.57 -1.31 -14.56
CA ALA A 98 -11.10 -2.68 -14.47
C ALA A 98 -12.10 -3.65 -15.11
N ARG A 99 -11.58 -4.70 -15.74
CA ARG A 99 -12.35 -5.82 -16.24
C ARG A 99 -11.94 -7.11 -15.56
N ASP A 100 -12.92 -7.96 -15.27
CA ASP A 100 -12.72 -9.23 -14.57
C ASP A 100 -11.87 -9.08 -13.29
N LEU A 101 -12.10 -8.02 -12.52
CA LEU A 101 -11.33 -7.72 -11.32
C LEU A 101 -11.65 -8.73 -10.20
N GLY A 102 -10.62 -9.45 -9.75
CA GLY A 102 -10.69 -10.45 -8.70
C GLY A 102 -9.82 -10.12 -7.48
N HIS A 103 -10.10 -10.77 -6.35
CA HIS A 103 -9.30 -10.61 -5.13
C HIS A 103 -8.08 -11.55 -5.16
N PRO A 104 -6.83 -11.06 -5.12
CA PRO A 104 -5.61 -11.88 -5.25
C PRO A 104 -5.41 -12.93 -4.17
N LEU A 105 -6.01 -12.74 -2.98
CA LEU A 105 -5.96 -13.71 -1.89
C LEU A 105 -7.10 -14.74 -1.89
N ILE A 106 -8.03 -14.69 -2.85
CA ILE A 106 -9.11 -15.67 -2.98
C ILE A 106 -8.70 -16.67 -4.07
N VAL A 107 -8.74 -17.96 -3.73
CA VAL A 107 -8.47 -19.06 -4.66
C VAL A 107 -9.45 -19.03 -5.83
N ASP A 108 -8.96 -19.36 -7.03
CA ASP A 108 -9.68 -19.17 -8.28
C ASP A 108 -11.05 -19.90 -8.30
N GLU A 109 -11.18 -21.07 -7.67
CA GLU A 109 -12.44 -21.82 -7.65
C GLU A 109 -13.56 -21.12 -6.85
N LYS A 110 -13.21 -20.19 -5.97
CA LYS A 110 -14.15 -19.41 -5.15
C LYS A 110 -14.17 -17.93 -5.53
N LYS A 111 -13.33 -17.52 -6.48
CA LYS A 111 -13.15 -16.13 -6.87
C LYS A 111 -14.23 -15.73 -7.84
N VAL A 112 -14.99 -14.71 -7.48
CA VAL A 112 -15.90 -14.01 -8.39
C VAL A 112 -15.19 -12.77 -8.89
N VAL A 113 -15.13 -12.61 -10.20
CA VAL A 113 -14.57 -11.44 -10.87
C VAL A 113 -15.68 -10.45 -11.22
N ASN A 114 -15.38 -9.15 -11.21
CA ASN A 114 -16.36 -8.11 -11.52
C ASN A 114 -15.71 -6.99 -12.35
N ASP A 115 -16.49 -6.40 -13.24
CA ASP A 115 -16.09 -5.16 -13.91
C ASP A 115 -16.30 -3.97 -12.97
N PHE A 116 -15.48 -2.93 -13.12
CA PHE A 116 -15.58 -1.71 -12.35
C PHE A 116 -15.17 -0.51 -13.19
N ALA A 117 -15.90 0.61 -13.07
CA ALA A 117 -15.58 1.84 -13.74
C ALA A 117 -16.04 3.04 -12.90
N MET A 118 -15.17 4.05 -12.82
CA MET A 118 -15.49 5.41 -12.38
C MET A 118 -14.81 6.38 -13.34
N ASN A 119 -15.57 7.37 -13.81
CA ASN A 119 -15.15 8.24 -14.91
C ASN A 119 -14.86 9.65 -14.45
N GLU A 120 -15.62 10.15 -13.47
CA GLU A 120 -15.59 11.55 -13.06
C GLU A 120 -15.16 11.72 -11.60
N LEU A 121 -14.43 12.81 -11.33
CA LEU A 121 -14.10 13.22 -9.97
C LEU A 121 -15.38 13.67 -9.26
N GLY A 122 -15.50 13.28 -8.00
CA GLY A 122 -16.68 13.52 -7.16
C GLY A 122 -17.69 12.37 -7.17
N GLU A 123 -17.47 11.33 -7.99
CA GLU A 123 -18.34 10.16 -8.05
C GLU A 123 -18.30 9.33 -6.76
N VAL A 124 -19.50 8.92 -6.31
CA VAL A 124 -19.65 8.01 -5.17
C VAL A 124 -20.52 6.82 -5.58
N ILE A 125 -19.97 5.62 -5.48
CA ILE A 125 -20.72 4.39 -5.72
C ILE A 125 -21.28 3.86 -4.40
N ILE A 126 -22.60 3.68 -4.32
CA ILE A 126 -23.27 3.00 -3.22
C ILE A 126 -23.50 1.54 -3.61
N VAL A 127 -22.86 0.63 -2.89
CA VAL A 127 -22.98 -0.82 -3.07
C VAL A 127 -23.97 -1.37 -2.06
N THR A 128 -25.09 -1.89 -2.56
CA THR A 128 -26.13 -2.53 -1.75
C THR A 128 -26.12 -4.05 -1.86
N GLY A 129 -26.78 -4.72 -0.92
CA GLY A 129 -26.89 -6.18 -0.88
C GLY A 129 -27.03 -6.71 0.54
N SER A 130 -27.38 -7.99 0.67
CA SER A 130 -27.51 -8.64 1.99
C SER A 130 -26.18 -8.78 2.72
N ASN A 131 -26.22 -9.03 4.04
CA ASN A 131 -25.02 -9.43 4.75
C ASN A 131 -24.46 -10.70 4.11
N MET A 132 -23.13 -10.77 3.96
CA MET A 132 -22.42 -11.91 3.33
C MET A 132 -22.54 -11.99 1.79
N SER A 133 -23.15 -11.01 1.10
CA SER A 133 -23.24 -10.98 -0.37
C SER A 133 -21.92 -10.68 -1.10
N GLY A 134 -20.84 -10.36 -0.36
CA GLY A 134 -19.53 -10.08 -0.94
C GLY A 134 -19.13 -8.61 -1.04
N LYS A 135 -19.99 -7.66 -0.61
CA LYS A 135 -19.69 -6.20 -0.66
C LYS A 135 -18.33 -5.84 -0.07
N SER A 136 -18.05 -6.27 1.17
CA SER A 136 -16.76 -5.95 1.82
C SER A 136 -15.58 -6.61 1.12
N THR A 137 -15.78 -7.77 0.50
CA THR A 137 -14.78 -8.43 -0.35
C THR A 137 -14.52 -7.63 -1.62
N PHE A 138 -15.57 -7.10 -2.25
CA PHE A 138 -15.45 -6.25 -3.42
C PHE A 138 -14.70 -4.94 -3.12
N LEU A 139 -15.04 -4.25 -2.03
CA LEU A 139 -14.30 -3.06 -1.60
C LEU A 139 -12.81 -3.37 -1.37
N ARG A 140 -12.49 -4.49 -0.70
CA ARG A 140 -11.10 -4.94 -0.50
C ARG A 140 -10.41 -5.27 -1.83
N THR A 141 -11.15 -5.83 -2.79
CA THR A 141 -10.67 -6.17 -4.14
C THR A 141 -10.21 -4.92 -4.89
N LEU A 142 -10.99 -3.84 -4.84
CA LEU A 142 -10.60 -2.55 -5.42
C LEU A 142 -9.32 -2.01 -4.77
N GLY A 143 -9.29 -1.94 -3.44
CA GLY A 143 -8.17 -1.39 -2.70
C GLY A 143 -6.86 -2.16 -2.88
N ILE A 144 -6.90 -3.50 -2.81
CA ILE A 144 -5.69 -4.32 -2.92
C ILE A 144 -5.10 -4.30 -4.33
N ASN A 145 -5.94 -4.26 -5.38
CA ASN A 145 -5.45 -4.16 -6.75
C ASN A 145 -4.84 -2.79 -7.04
N LEU A 146 -5.39 -1.69 -6.49
CA LEU A 146 -4.73 -0.38 -6.56
C LEU A 146 -3.37 -0.38 -5.82
N CYS A 147 -3.29 -1.00 -4.64
CA CYS A 147 -2.01 -1.13 -3.93
C CYS A 147 -0.97 -1.94 -4.74
N LEU A 148 -1.39 -3.02 -5.38
CA LEU A 148 -0.52 -3.81 -6.26
C LEU A 148 -0.07 -3.00 -7.48
N ALA A 149 -0.98 -2.25 -8.09
CA ALA A 149 -0.67 -1.38 -9.22
C ALA A 149 0.38 -0.32 -8.87
N TYR A 150 0.21 0.36 -7.74
CA TYR A 150 1.15 1.39 -7.29
C TYR A 150 2.48 0.84 -6.79
N ALA A 151 2.52 -0.45 -6.40
CA ALA A 151 3.76 -1.14 -6.12
C ALA A 151 4.54 -1.53 -7.40
N GLY A 152 3.97 -1.35 -8.59
CA GLY A 152 4.53 -1.81 -9.87
C GLY A 152 4.35 -3.31 -10.11
N GLY A 153 3.41 -3.94 -9.41
CA GLY A 153 3.10 -5.36 -9.52
C GLY A 153 1.96 -5.65 -10.49
N PRO A 154 1.79 -6.93 -10.86
CA PRO A 154 0.63 -7.37 -11.62
C PRO A 154 -0.64 -7.36 -10.75
N VAL A 155 -1.79 -7.13 -11.36
CA VAL A 155 -3.10 -7.07 -10.71
C VAL A 155 -3.99 -8.23 -11.16
N ASN A 156 -4.90 -8.67 -10.30
CA ASN A 156 -5.83 -9.76 -10.59
C ASN A 156 -7.03 -9.22 -11.38
N ALA A 157 -6.82 -8.97 -12.67
CA ALA A 157 -7.80 -8.45 -13.62
C ALA A 157 -7.43 -8.88 -15.04
N SER A 158 -8.38 -8.87 -15.97
CA SER A 158 -8.08 -8.99 -17.40
C SER A 158 -7.57 -7.67 -18.01
N SER A 159 -7.97 -6.54 -17.42
CA SER A 159 -7.39 -5.22 -17.69
C SER A 159 -7.61 -4.30 -16.48
N LEU A 160 -6.65 -3.42 -16.17
CA LEU A 160 -6.83 -2.36 -15.17
C LEU A 160 -6.13 -1.09 -15.63
N GLN A 161 -6.86 0.01 -15.64
CA GLN A 161 -6.38 1.36 -15.87
C GLN A 161 -6.79 2.23 -14.68
N ALA A 162 -5.87 2.95 -14.07
CA ALA A 162 -6.17 3.81 -12.93
C ALA A 162 -5.29 5.05 -12.90
N SER A 163 -5.86 6.20 -12.56
CA SER A 163 -5.09 7.38 -12.16
C SER A 163 -4.44 7.16 -10.79
N LEU A 164 -3.52 8.04 -10.40
CA LEU A 164 -2.94 8.03 -9.07
C LEU A 164 -3.93 8.57 -8.03
N PHE A 165 -4.19 7.77 -7.00
CA PHE A 165 -5.07 8.11 -5.88
C PHE A 165 -4.37 7.99 -4.53
N LYS A 166 -4.76 8.86 -3.60
CA LYS A 166 -4.58 8.58 -2.17
C LYS A 166 -5.65 7.59 -1.72
N ILE A 167 -5.27 6.39 -1.31
CA ILE A 167 -6.23 5.38 -0.87
C ILE A 167 -6.61 5.62 0.60
N PHE A 168 -7.90 5.74 0.88
CA PHE A 168 -8.44 5.82 2.24
C PHE A 168 -9.42 4.68 2.49
N THR A 169 -9.29 3.96 3.61
CA THR A 169 -10.20 2.85 3.92
C THR A 169 -10.80 2.97 5.31
N CYS A 170 -12.12 2.82 5.38
CA CYS A 170 -12.87 2.55 6.60
C CYS A 170 -13.57 1.19 6.46
N ILE A 171 -12.77 0.13 6.31
CA ILE A 171 -13.21 -1.27 6.26
C ILE A 171 -12.75 -1.92 7.57
N LYS A 172 -13.64 -2.63 8.28
CA LYS A 172 -13.35 -3.23 9.59
C LYS A 172 -11.95 -3.88 9.63
N VAL A 173 -11.11 -3.39 10.55
CA VAL A 173 -9.91 -4.06 11.03
C VAL A 173 -10.25 -4.58 12.41
N SER A 174 -10.09 -5.89 12.62
CA SER A 174 -10.27 -6.55 13.91
C SER A 174 -9.48 -5.86 15.01
N ASP A 175 -10.11 -5.75 16.16
CA ASP A 175 -9.79 -4.86 17.27
C ASP A 175 -8.36 -4.99 17.79
N SER A 176 -7.75 -3.85 18.09
CA SER A 176 -6.86 -3.77 19.24
C SER A 176 -7.70 -3.36 20.45
N VAL A 177 -7.84 -4.25 21.43
CA VAL A 177 -8.46 -4.01 22.75
C VAL A 177 -7.75 -2.89 23.56
N THR A 178 -6.74 -2.25 22.99
CA THR A 178 -5.76 -1.41 23.70
C THR A 178 -6.12 0.07 23.88
N ASP A 179 -7.13 0.63 23.20
CA ASP A 179 -7.30 2.10 23.15
C ASP A 179 -8.46 2.67 23.98
N GLY A 180 -9.26 1.86 24.68
CA GLY A 180 -10.28 2.36 25.62
C GLY A 180 -11.44 3.20 25.02
N TYR A 181 -11.48 3.40 23.70
CA TYR A 181 -12.58 4.07 22.99
C TYR A 181 -13.63 3.07 22.51
N SER A 182 -14.91 3.49 22.50
CA SER A 182 -15.97 2.69 21.86
C SER A 182 -15.73 2.59 20.35
N TYR A 183 -16.08 1.45 19.74
CA TYR A 183 -15.97 1.22 18.30
C TYR A 183 -16.57 2.35 17.45
N PHE A 184 -17.70 2.88 17.91
CA PHE A 184 -18.37 4.00 17.27
C PHE A 184 -17.52 5.27 17.27
N TYR A 185 -16.88 5.62 18.39
CA TYR A 185 -16.02 6.81 18.44
C TYR A 185 -14.79 6.68 17.54
N ALA A 186 -14.17 5.49 17.50
CA ALA A 186 -13.05 5.23 16.59
C ALA A 186 -13.46 5.32 15.12
N GLU A 187 -14.65 4.83 14.77
CA GLU A 187 -15.26 4.96 13.45
C GLU A 187 -15.49 6.44 13.09
N VAL A 188 -16.15 7.22 13.96
CA VAL A 188 -16.37 8.66 13.76
C VAL A 188 -15.05 9.41 13.56
N LYS A 189 -14.01 9.08 14.35
CA LYS A 189 -12.68 9.69 14.22
C LYS A 189 -12.05 9.40 12.86
N ARG A 190 -12.20 8.18 12.33
CA ARG A 190 -11.71 7.81 10.99
C ARG A 190 -12.48 8.53 9.89
N LEU A 191 -13.80 8.56 9.97
CA LEU A 191 -14.65 9.28 9.00
C LEU A 191 -14.35 10.78 8.98
N LYS A 192 -14.06 11.38 10.15
CA LYS A 192 -13.57 12.75 10.24
C LYS A 192 -12.21 12.93 9.56
N ALA A 193 -11.27 12.01 9.78
CA ALA A 193 -9.94 12.08 9.18
C ALA A 193 -10.00 12.08 7.63
N LEU A 194 -10.94 11.35 7.04
CA LEU A 194 -11.20 11.40 5.59
C LEU A 194 -11.63 12.80 5.15
N LEU A 195 -12.60 13.41 5.84
CA LEU A 195 -13.06 14.78 5.54
C LEU A 195 -11.95 15.82 5.74
N ASP A 196 -11.10 15.61 6.74
CA ASP A 196 -9.96 16.49 6.99
C ASP A 196 -8.92 16.35 5.87
N GLU A 197 -8.66 15.14 5.36
CA GLU A 197 -7.73 14.91 4.24
C GLU A 197 -8.26 15.54 2.94
N LEU A 198 -9.57 15.47 2.66
CA LEU A 198 -10.18 16.18 1.52
C LEU A 198 -9.94 17.69 1.55
N LYS A 199 -9.93 18.29 2.75
CA LYS A 199 -9.75 19.74 2.92
C LYS A 199 -8.31 20.20 2.77
N ARG A 200 -7.33 19.29 2.79
CA ARG A 200 -5.90 19.67 2.69
C ARG A 200 -5.55 20.21 1.31
N GLY A 201 -6.33 19.85 0.28
CA GLY A 201 -6.15 20.34 -1.08
C GLY A 201 -4.86 19.81 -1.72
N ASP A 202 -4.53 18.54 -1.49
CA ASP A 202 -3.38 17.88 -2.11
C ASP A 202 -3.59 17.64 -3.62
N ASP A 203 -2.48 17.43 -4.33
CA ASP A 203 -2.46 17.28 -5.79
C ASP A 203 -3.21 16.02 -6.29
N LEU A 204 -3.25 14.96 -5.47
CA LEU A 204 -3.87 13.68 -5.85
C LEU A 204 -5.29 13.54 -5.25
N PRO A 205 -6.28 13.11 -6.06
CA PRO A 205 -7.61 12.79 -5.56
C PRO A 205 -7.60 11.63 -4.55
N LEU A 206 -8.56 11.65 -3.62
CA LEU A 206 -8.76 10.56 -2.67
C LEU A 206 -9.62 9.46 -3.29
N PHE A 207 -9.20 8.20 -3.20
CA PHE A 207 -10.04 7.04 -3.46
C PHE A 207 -10.43 6.39 -2.14
N PHE A 208 -11.68 6.55 -1.72
CA PHE A 208 -12.15 6.05 -0.43
C PHE A 208 -12.99 4.77 -0.54
N LEU A 209 -12.83 3.89 0.44
CA LEU A 209 -13.59 2.64 0.56
C LEU A 209 -14.17 2.54 1.97
N ILE A 210 -15.50 2.59 2.09
CA ILE A 210 -16.19 2.58 3.38
C ILE A 210 -17.13 1.40 3.45
N ASP A 211 -16.93 0.52 4.44
CA ASP A 211 -17.79 -0.64 4.64
C ASP A 211 -18.83 -0.36 5.73
N GLU A 212 -20.03 0.09 5.33
CA GLU A 212 -21.13 0.64 6.15
C GLU A 212 -20.73 1.79 7.09
N ILE A 213 -21.57 2.83 7.13
CA ILE A 213 -21.34 4.03 7.94
C ILE A 213 -22.12 3.92 9.26
N PHE A 214 -21.48 4.29 10.37
CA PHE A 214 -22.07 4.40 11.70
C PHE A 214 -22.74 3.11 12.21
N LYS A 215 -22.01 1.99 12.16
CA LYS A 215 -22.53 0.65 12.56
C LYS A 215 -23.02 0.56 14.00
N GLY A 216 -22.61 1.48 14.87
CA GLY A 216 -22.87 1.45 16.32
C GLY A 216 -24.02 2.31 16.85
N THR A 217 -24.83 2.96 16.00
CA THR A 217 -25.94 3.82 16.45
C THR A 217 -27.33 3.34 15.99
N ASN A 218 -28.40 3.99 16.45
CA ASN A 218 -29.78 3.74 16.07
C ASN A 218 -29.99 3.91 14.56
N ASN A 219 -30.83 3.07 13.95
CA ASN A 219 -31.08 3.08 12.49
C ASN A 219 -31.42 4.48 11.94
N ARG A 220 -32.26 5.25 12.62
CA ARG A 220 -32.65 6.60 12.20
C ARG A 220 -31.48 7.58 12.22
N GLU A 221 -30.67 7.56 13.27
CA GLU A 221 -29.48 8.42 13.39
C GLU A 221 -28.41 8.03 12.36
N ARG A 222 -28.23 6.71 12.17
CA ARG A 222 -27.32 6.15 11.17
C ARG A 222 -27.69 6.63 9.76
N LEU A 223 -28.96 6.54 9.38
CA LEU A 223 -29.42 6.98 8.07
C LEU A 223 -29.18 8.48 7.85
N ILE A 224 -29.63 9.33 8.79
CA ILE A 224 -29.47 10.78 8.71
C ILE A 224 -27.99 11.16 8.62
N GLY A 225 -27.17 10.56 9.49
CA GLY A 225 -25.73 10.79 9.52
C GLY A 225 -25.05 10.33 8.23
N SER A 226 -25.38 9.13 7.74
CA SER A 226 -24.79 8.58 6.50
C SER A 226 -25.14 9.43 5.31
N ARG A 227 -26.40 9.87 5.19
CA ARG A 227 -26.84 10.79 4.14
C ARG A 227 -26.06 12.11 4.18
N ALA A 228 -25.98 12.75 5.34
CA ALA A 228 -25.24 14.00 5.49
C ALA A 228 -23.75 13.82 5.17
N TYR A 229 -23.18 12.68 5.55
CA TYR A 229 -21.78 12.36 5.27
C TYR A 229 -21.52 12.15 3.77
N ILE A 230 -22.36 11.36 3.09
CA ILE A 230 -22.26 11.15 1.63
C ILE A 230 -22.39 12.48 0.88
N GLN A 231 -23.36 13.31 1.26
CA GLN A 231 -23.56 14.65 0.69
C GLN A 231 -22.33 15.56 0.85
N ALA A 232 -21.52 15.36 1.90
CA ALA A 232 -20.29 16.11 2.10
C ALA A 232 -19.10 15.59 1.27
N LEU A 233 -19.19 14.36 0.74
CA LEU A 233 -18.14 13.74 -0.09
C LEU A 233 -18.38 13.96 -1.58
N VAL A 234 -19.64 13.89 -2.01
CA VAL A 234 -20.03 14.04 -3.41
C VAL A 234 -19.53 15.36 -3.98
N GLY A 235 -18.98 15.32 -5.19
CA GLY A 235 -18.47 16.49 -5.91
C GLY A 235 -17.16 17.07 -5.36
N GLN A 236 -16.54 16.46 -4.35
CA GLN A 236 -15.20 16.83 -3.88
C GLN A 236 -14.11 16.21 -4.76
N ASN A 237 -12.84 16.54 -4.51
CA ASN A 237 -11.68 15.96 -5.21
C ASN A 237 -11.42 14.50 -4.76
N CYS A 238 -12.38 13.62 -5.01
CA CYS A 238 -12.34 12.22 -4.60
C CYS A 238 -13.23 11.34 -5.47
N LEU A 239 -13.00 10.05 -5.34
CA LEU A 239 -13.91 9.00 -5.77
C LEU A 239 -14.10 8.06 -4.60
N GLY A 240 -15.22 7.37 -4.51
CA GLY A 240 -15.26 6.29 -3.54
C GLY A 240 -16.48 5.39 -3.53
N VAL A 241 -16.30 4.27 -2.84
CA VAL A 241 -17.27 3.19 -2.79
C VAL A 241 -17.71 2.98 -1.35
N ILE A 242 -19.02 2.99 -1.15
CA ILE A 242 -19.66 2.83 0.16
C ILE A 242 -20.56 1.62 0.12
N SER A 243 -20.27 0.62 0.95
CA SER A 243 -21.20 -0.50 1.14
C SER A 243 -22.29 -0.13 2.15
N THR A 244 -23.52 -0.57 1.91
CA THR A 244 -24.61 -0.41 2.87
C THR A 244 -25.64 -1.53 2.72
N HIS A 245 -26.39 -1.79 3.79
CA HIS A 245 -27.62 -2.60 3.77
C HIS A 245 -28.88 -1.72 3.86
N ASP A 246 -28.70 -0.40 3.98
CA ASP A 246 -29.78 0.57 4.07
C ASP A 246 -30.23 1.01 2.68
N LEU A 247 -31.38 0.49 2.26
CA LEU A 247 -31.96 0.80 0.94
C LEU A 247 -32.39 2.25 0.83
N GLU A 248 -32.60 2.97 1.94
CA GLU A 248 -32.97 4.39 1.86
C GLU A 248 -31.83 5.26 1.34
N LEU A 249 -30.57 4.80 1.43
CA LEU A 249 -29.42 5.50 0.87
C LEU A 249 -29.35 5.40 -0.66
N VAL A 250 -29.99 4.40 -1.26
CA VAL A 250 -30.04 4.23 -2.73
C VAL A 250 -30.75 5.42 -3.39
N HIS A 251 -31.75 5.99 -2.71
CA HIS A 251 -32.50 7.16 -3.16
C HIS A 251 -31.66 8.45 -3.22
N LEU A 252 -30.42 8.44 -2.74
CA LEU A 252 -29.53 9.59 -2.92
C LEU A 252 -29.12 9.77 -4.39
N ALA A 253 -29.03 8.69 -5.16
CA ALA A 253 -28.79 8.75 -6.60
C ALA A 253 -29.94 9.42 -7.37
N ASP A 254 -31.16 9.40 -6.83
CA ASP A 254 -32.31 10.08 -7.45
C ASP A 254 -32.20 11.62 -7.35
N VAL A 255 -31.35 12.12 -6.45
CA VAL A 255 -31.21 13.56 -6.12
C VAL A 255 -29.83 14.10 -6.51
N LEU A 256 -28.79 13.26 -6.48
CA LEU A 256 -27.40 13.62 -6.77
C LEU A 256 -26.86 12.77 -7.93
N PRO A 257 -26.65 13.34 -9.13
CA PRO A 257 -26.27 12.59 -10.32
C PRO A 257 -24.88 11.94 -10.24
N GLU A 258 -24.01 12.44 -9.36
CA GLU A 258 -22.67 11.88 -9.12
C GLU A 258 -22.70 10.59 -8.29
N ILE A 259 -23.88 10.19 -7.78
CA ILE A 259 -24.06 8.94 -7.03
C ILE A 259 -24.56 7.84 -7.96
N ASN A 260 -23.80 6.76 -8.02
CA ASN A 260 -24.15 5.57 -8.79
C ASN A 260 -24.47 4.39 -7.87
N ASN A 261 -25.53 3.64 -8.17
CA ASN A 261 -25.95 2.49 -7.35
C ASN A 261 -25.52 1.16 -7.96
N TYR A 262 -24.83 0.35 -7.16
CA TYR A 262 -24.39 -1.00 -7.49
C TYR A 262 -25.06 -1.99 -6.53
N HIS A 263 -25.26 -3.23 -6.97
CA HIS A 263 -25.89 -4.27 -6.15
C HIS A 263 -25.21 -5.63 -6.33
N PHE A 264 -25.22 -6.40 -5.23
CA PHE A 264 -24.81 -7.81 -5.16
C PHE A 264 -26.01 -8.70 -4.85
#